data_AF-A0A356B1H5-F1
#
_entry.id   AF-A0A356B1H5-F1
#
_cell.length_a   1.000
_cell.length_b   1.000
_cell.length_c   1.000
_cell.angle_alpha   90.00
_cell.angle_beta   90.00
_cell.angle_gamma   90.00
#
_symmetry.space_group_name_H-M   'P 1'
#
loop_
_entity.id
_entity.type
_entity.pdbx_description
1 polymer ?
#
loop_
_entity_poly.entity_id
_entity_poly.type
_entity_poly.pdbx_seq_one_letter_code
_entity_poly.pdbx_strand_id
1 'polypeptide(L)' 'MYSDDDFLLLSGIQHFAFCRRQWALVHIEQQWEENLLTFGGRDLHERVDDPFSALETED' A
#
# COMPACT_ATOMS: atom_id res chain seq x y z
N MET A 1 -6.23 -0.21 26.75
CA MET A 1 -5.33 -0.03 25.59
C MET A 1 -5.84 -0.96 24.52
N TYR A 2 -5.99 -0.47 23.29
CA TYR A 2 -6.49 -1.27 22.17
C TYR A 2 -5.38 -2.21 21.65
N SER A 3 -5.79 -3.35 21.12
CA SER A 3 -4.91 -4.26 20.38
C SER A 3 -4.80 -3.80 18.92
N ASP A 4 -3.74 -4.23 18.22
CA ASP A 4 -3.55 -3.84 16.81
C ASP A 4 -4.72 -4.30 15.92
N ASP A 5 -5.37 -5.41 16.28
CA ASP A 5 -6.55 -5.95 15.61
C ASP A 5 -7.80 -5.05 15.77
N ASP A 6 -7.81 -4.16 16.76
CA ASP A 6 -8.87 -3.16 16.96
C ASP A 6 -8.67 -1.92 16.07
N PHE A 7 -7.52 -1.79 15.41
CA PHE A 7 -7.21 -0.63 14.59
C PHE A 7 -7.76 -0.75 13.17
N LEU A 8 -8.18 0.40 12.63
CA LEU A 8 -8.57 0.52 11.24
C LEU A 8 -7.38 0.95 10.40
N LEU A 9 -7.21 0.31 9.24
CA LEU A 9 -6.26 0.76 8.24
C LEU A 9 -6.63 2.15 7.74
N LEU A 10 -5.67 3.08 7.75
CA LEU A 10 -5.87 4.44 7.24
C LEU A 10 -6.28 4.43 5.76
N SER A 11 -5.66 3.56 4.96
CA SER A 11 -6.04 3.34 3.56
C SER A 11 -7.48 2.85 3.41
N GLY A 12 -7.95 2.02 4.34
CA GLY A 12 -9.35 1.58 4.39
C GLY A 12 -10.32 2.74 4.59
N ILE A 13 -10.01 3.67 5.50
CA ILE A 13 -10.84 4.87 5.72
C ILE A 13 -10.87 5.73 4.44
N GLN A 14 -9.72 5.91 3.79
CA GLN A 14 -9.62 6.69 2.54
C GLN A 14 -10.43 6.05 1.39
N HIS A 15 -10.31 4.74 1.19
CA HIS A 15 -11.08 4.01 0.17
C HIS A 15 -12.58 4.10 0.43
N PHE A 16 -13.01 3.99 1.69
CA PHE A 16 -14.41 4.09 2.05
C PHE A 16 -14.99 5.49 1.77
N ALA A 17 -14.22 6.54 2.09
CA ALA A 17 -14.60 7.92 1.83
C ALA A 17 -14.69 8.24 0.33
N PHE A 18 -13.81 7.66 -0.50
CA PHE A 18 -13.84 7.82 -1.96
C PHE A 18 -14.98 7.01 -2.61
N CYS A 19 -15.03 5.70 -2.35
CA CYS A 19 -16.05 4.80 -2.91
C CYS A 19 -16.24 3.55 -2.05
N ARG A 20 -17.41 3.44 -1.39
CA ARG A 20 -17.78 2.27 -0.57
C ARG A 20 -17.74 0.95 -1.33
N ARG A 21 -18.08 0.95 -2.63
CA ARG A 21 -18.01 -0.26 -3.46
C ARG A 21 -16.56 -0.70 -3.70
N GLN A 22 -15.65 0.25 -3.95
CA GLN A 22 -14.22 -0.06 -4.06
C GLN A 22 -13.68 -0.59 -2.74
N TRP A 23 -14.04 0.03 -1.61
CA TRP A 23 -13.65 -0.45 -0.29
C TRP A 23 -14.08 -1.91 -0.04
N ALA A 24 -15.32 -2.28 -0.37
CA ALA A 24 -15.80 -3.64 -0.21
C ALA A 24 -15.04 -4.63 -1.13
N LEU A 25 -14.77 -4.27 -2.38
CA LEU A 25 -14.00 -5.11 -3.30
C LEU A 25 -12.58 -5.37 -2.76
N VAL A 26 -11.91 -4.34 -2.25
CA VAL A 26 -10.54 -4.45 -1.73
C VAL A 26 -10.49 -5.18 -0.39
N HIS A 27 -11.33 -4.79 0.58
CA HIS A 27 -11.18 -5.24 1.98
C HIS A 27 -12.06 -6.43 2.37
N ILE A 28 -13.20 -6.65 1.70
CA ILE A 28 -14.07 -7.81 1.96
C ILE A 28 -13.77 -8.91 0.94
N GLU A 29 -13.91 -8.59 -0.35
CA GLU A 29 -13.81 -9.59 -1.43
C GLU A 29 -12.37 -9.94 -1.82
N GLN A 30 -11.39 -9.20 -1.30
CA GLN A 30 -9.96 -9.36 -1.62
C GLN A 30 -9.70 -9.32 -3.14
N GLN A 31 -10.51 -8.52 -3.86
CA GLN A 31 -10.40 -8.30 -5.30
C GLN A 31 -9.68 -6.98 -5.54
N TRP A 32 -8.40 -7.07 -5.84
CA TRP A 32 -7.56 -5.96 -6.21
C TRP A 32 -6.59 -6.38 -7.32
N GLU A 33 -6.45 -5.51 -8.31
CA GLU A 33 -5.43 -5.63 -9.34
C GLU A 33 -4.59 -4.35 -9.31
N GLU A 34 -3.28 -4.50 -9.13
CA GLU A 34 -2.37 -3.36 -9.11
C GLU A 34 -2.29 -2.75 -10.52
N ASN A 35 -2.39 -1.42 -10.58
CA ASN A 35 -2.08 -0.68 -11.78
C ASN A 35 -0.59 -0.31 -11.83
N LEU A 36 -0.12 0.12 -13.00
CA LEU A 36 1.28 0.49 -13.23
C LEU A 36 1.78 1.61 -12.30
N LEU A 37 0.92 2.56 -11.90
CA LEU A 37 1.29 3.64 -10.99
C LEU A 37 1.50 3.13 -9.57
N THR A 38 0.61 2.24 -9.09
CA THR A 38 0.75 1.59 -7.78
C THR A 38 2.01 0.72 -7.74
N PHE A 39 2.23 -0.07 -8.78
CA PHE A 39 3.44 -0.90 -8.91
C PHE A 39 4.72 -0.08 -8.91
N GLY A 40 4.80 0.98 -9.74
CA GLY A 40 5.99 1.84 -9.79
C GLY A 40 6.23 2.62 -8.50
N GLY A 41 5.17 3.01 -7.79
CA GLY A 41 5.29 3.63 -6.47
C GLY A 41 5.89 2.67 -5.44
N ARG A 42 5.48 1.39 -5.47
CA ARG A 42 6.02 0.35 -4.61
C ARG A 42 7.52 0.14 -4.85
N ASP A 43 7.94 0.01 -6.10
CA ASP A 43 9.36 -0.14 -6.47
C ASP A 43 10.20 1.04 -5.98
N LEU A 44 9.69 2.27 -6.10
CA LEU A 44 10.35 3.46 -5.58
C LEU A 44 10.51 3.43 -4.06
N HIS A 45 9.46 3.02 -3.33
CA HIS A 45 9.52 2.87 -1.88
C HIS A 45 10.53 1.79 -1.47
N GLU A 46 10.49 0.62 -2.10
CA GLU A 46 11.43 -0.48 -1.85
C GLU A 46 12.88 -0.03 -2.05
N ARG A 47 13.17 0.70 -3.13
CA ARG A 47 14.50 1.25 -3.40
C ARG A 47 14.96 2.26 -2.35
N VAL A 48 14.07 3.14 -1.88
CA VAL A 48 14.39 4.14 -0.86
C VAL A 48 14.63 3.49 0.51
N ASP A 49 13.89 2.41 0.80
CA ASP A 49 14.01 1.67 2.06
C ASP A 49 15.22 0.72 2.06
N ASP A 50 15.82 0.41 0.91
CA ASP A 50 17.06 -0.36 0.81
C ASP A 50 18.28 0.49 1.23
N PRO A 51 18.94 0.17 2.35
CA PRO A 51 20.10 0.91 2.85
C PRO A 51 21.34 0.78 1.96
N PHE A 52 21.37 -0.19 1.02
CA PHE A 52 22.51 -0.43 0.13
C PHE A 52 22.29 0.08 -1.30
N SER A 53 21.12 0.63 -1.60
CA SER A 53 20.78 1.13 -2.95
C SER A 53 21.71 2.22 -3.49
N ALA A 54 22.44 2.92 -2.61
CA ALA A 54 23.46 3.92 -2.97
C ALA A 54 24.85 3.33 -3.28
N LEU A 55 25.10 2.06 -2.96
CA LEU A 55 26.37 1.38 -3.23
C LEU A 55 26.42 0.72 -4.61
N GLU A 56 25.27 0.56 -5.25
CA GLU A 56 25.16 -0.04 -6.59
C GLU A 56 25.62 0.90 -7.73
N THR A 57 25.93 2.17 -7.44
CA THR A 57 26.32 3.17 -8.44
C THR A 57 27.84 3.31 -8.67
N GLU A 58 28.66 2.42 -8.11
CA GLU A 58 30.14 2.51 -8.20
C GLU A 58 30.81 1.48 -9.16
N ASP A 59 30.14 1.07 -10.25
CA ASP A 59 30.77 0.35 -11.38
C ASP A 59 30.77 1.19 -12.67
#